data_AF-A0A919LY77-F1
#
_entry.id   AF-A0A919LY77-F1
#
_cell.length_a   1.000
_cell.length_b   1.000
_cell.length_c   1.000
_cell.angle_alpha   90.00
_cell.angle_beta   90.00
_cell.angle_gamma   90.00
#
_symmetry.space_group_name_H-M   'P 1'
#
loop_
_entity.id
_entity.type
_entity.pdbx_description
1 polymer ?
#
loop_
_entity_poly.entity_id
_entity_poly.type
_entity_poly.pdbx_seq_one_letter_code
_entity_poly.pdbx_strand_id
1 'polypeptide(L)'
;MNEPKRGNAASIDIDALLQNTWLQVISLRHGPQFRDEEGYTLWQRCIADVERVQHELKASGLDDASCQHILTAQCALLDEAVKGRGVEDEACLQWYDIPLQGHFLGTMDAGDTLCERMRDVLREPAPNLAVVTCFQRVMLLGFIGSFRSSTTPSA
;
A
#
# COMPACT_ATOMS: atom_id res chain seq x y z
N MET A 1 22.48 -2.34 34.94
CA MET A 1 21.78 -3.26 34.01
C MET A 1 20.40 -2.68 33.81
N ASN A 2 20.24 -1.81 32.82
CA ASN A 2 18.96 -1.15 32.54
C ASN A 2 18.20 -2.03 31.57
N GLU A 3 17.12 -2.64 32.04
CA GLU A 3 16.15 -3.29 31.16
C GLU A 3 15.57 -2.25 30.20
N PRO A 4 15.49 -2.55 28.89
CA PRO A 4 14.76 -1.69 27.99
C PRO A 4 13.28 -1.85 28.32
N LYS A 5 12.65 -0.78 28.81
CA LYS A 5 11.20 -0.67 28.88
C LYS A 5 10.66 -0.84 27.46
N ARG A 6 10.24 -2.06 27.12
CA ARG A 6 9.26 -2.29 26.04
C ARG A 6 8.00 -1.57 26.49
N GLY A 7 7.85 -0.32 26.06
CA GLY A 7 6.56 0.34 26.07
C GLY A 7 5.62 -0.58 25.30
N ASN A 8 4.64 -1.15 25.99
CA ASN A 8 3.58 -1.91 25.36
C ASN A 8 2.69 -0.89 24.64
N ALA A 9 3.14 -0.42 23.48
CA ALA A 9 2.26 0.22 22.52
C ALA A 9 1.14 -0.78 22.27
N ALA A 10 -0.12 -0.35 22.39
CA ALA A 10 -1.24 -1.17 22.00
C ALA A 10 -0.94 -1.68 20.58
N SER A 11 -0.98 -3.01 20.39
CA SER A 11 -0.71 -3.60 19.08
C SER A 11 -1.66 -2.95 18.07
N ILE A 12 -1.10 -2.23 17.10
CA ILE A 12 -1.89 -1.57 16.06
C ILE A 12 -2.61 -2.66 15.27
N ASP A 13 -3.94 -2.60 15.23
CA ASP A 13 -4.74 -3.47 14.39
C ASP A 13 -4.71 -2.94 12.95
N ILE A 14 -3.78 -3.49 12.17
CA ILE A 14 -3.55 -3.12 10.77
C ILE A 14 -4.76 -3.47 9.90
N ASP A 15 -5.48 -4.54 10.21
CA ASP A 15 -6.65 -4.95 9.43
C ASP A 15 -7.81 -3.98 9.64
N ALA A 16 -8.05 -3.56 10.89
CA ALA A 16 -9.02 -2.53 11.19
C ALA A 16 -8.62 -1.17 10.60
N LEU A 17 -7.35 -0.78 10.72
CA LEU A 17 -6.87 0.53 10.27
C LEU A 17 -6.95 0.71 8.75
N LEU A 18 -6.57 -0.32 7.98
CA LEU A 18 -6.55 -0.31 6.51
C LEU A 18 -7.83 -0.90 5.88
N GLN A 19 -8.89 -1.18 6.66
CA GLN A 19 -10.11 -1.80 6.18
C GLN A 19 -10.68 -1.13 4.92
N ASN A 20 -10.76 0.21 4.90
CA ASN A 20 -11.25 0.96 3.74
C ASN A 20 -10.39 0.73 2.50
N THR A 21 -9.06 0.75 2.67
CA THR A 21 -8.12 0.45 1.58
C THR A 21 -8.32 -0.97 1.06
N TRP A 22 -8.45 -1.97 1.94
CA TRP A 22 -8.67 -3.35 1.53
C TRP A 22 -9.96 -3.52 0.73
N LEU A 23 -11.07 -2.93 1.21
CA LEU A 23 -12.35 -2.95 0.49
C LEU A 23 -12.29 -2.20 -0.85
N GLN A 24 -11.58 -1.08 -0.91
CA GLN A 24 -11.39 -0.31 -2.14
C GLN A 24 -10.60 -1.13 -3.18
N VAL A 25 -9.54 -1.83 -2.77
CA VAL A 25 -8.76 -2.71 -3.65
C VAL A 25 -9.59 -3.88 -4.16
N ILE A 26 -10.37 -4.52 -3.29
CA ILE A 26 -11.30 -5.60 -3.68
C ILE A 26 -12.28 -5.06 -4.71
N SER A 27 -12.92 -3.92 -4.44
CA SER A 27 -13.86 -3.26 -5.36
C SER A 27 -13.21 -3.00 -6.72
N LEU A 28 -12.03 -2.38 -6.76
CA LEU A 28 -11.29 -2.10 -8.00
C LEU A 28 -11.01 -3.37 -8.81
N ARG A 29 -10.66 -4.48 -8.14
CA ARG A 29 -10.40 -5.77 -8.81
C ARG A 29 -11.63 -6.41 -9.42
N HIS A 30 -12.83 -6.03 -8.97
CA HIS A 30 -14.09 -6.43 -9.62
C HIS A 30 -14.42 -5.60 -10.88
N GLY A 31 -13.55 -4.68 -11.28
CA GLY A 31 -13.64 -3.95 -12.55
C GLY A 31 -14.74 -2.90 -12.66
N PRO A 32 -14.99 -2.04 -11.65
CA PRO A 32 -15.89 -0.91 -11.80
C PRO A 32 -15.36 0.06 -12.86
N GLN A 33 -16.29 0.71 -13.55
CA GLN A 33 -16.02 1.78 -14.51
C GLN A 33 -16.28 3.13 -13.84
N PHE A 34 -15.43 4.11 -14.12
CA PHE A 34 -15.55 5.47 -13.60
C PHE A 34 -15.74 6.45 -14.75
N ARG A 35 -16.71 7.35 -14.61
CA ARG A 35 -17.06 8.37 -15.60
C ARG A 35 -16.99 9.76 -14.98
N ASP A 36 -16.84 10.76 -15.83
CA ASP A 36 -16.83 12.15 -15.43
C ASP A 36 -15.89 12.38 -14.22
N GLU A 37 -16.39 12.97 -13.13
CA GLU A 37 -15.61 13.29 -11.93
C GLU A 37 -15.36 12.09 -10.99
N GLU A 38 -15.88 10.89 -11.30
CA GLU A 38 -15.78 9.72 -10.42
C GLU A 38 -14.33 9.25 -10.25
N GLY A 39 -13.51 9.36 -11.30
CA GLY A 39 -12.09 8.99 -11.25
C GLY A 39 -11.29 9.89 -10.31
N TYR A 40 -11.50 11.20 -10.40
CA TYR A 40 -10.89 12.17 -9.49
C TYR A 40 -11.40 12.02 -8.05
N THR A 41 -12.71 11.77 -7.88
CA THR A 41 -13.32 11.53 -6.57
C THR A 41 -12.73 10.29 -5.90
N LEU A 42 -12.51 9.20 -6.65
CA LEU A 42 -11.81 8.03 -6.15
C LEU A 42 -10.39 8.38 -5.69
N TRP A 43 -9.65 9.14 -6.50
CA TRP A 43 -8.29 9.56 -6.18
C TRP A 43 -8.20 10.36 -4.87
N GLN A 44 -9.07 11.35 -4.71
CA GLN A 44 -9.15 12.14 -3.48
C GLN A 44 -9.49 11.27 -2.25
N ARG A 45 -10.41 10.30 -2.40
CA ARG A 45 -10.74 9.37 -1.31
C ARG A 45 -9.55 8.52 -0.92
N CYS A 46 -8.81 7.99 -1.89
CA CYS A 46 -7.59 7.22 -1.63
C CYS A 46 -6.52 8.07 -0.92
N ILE A 47 -6.35 9.35 -1.30
CA ILE A 47 -5.45 10.27 -0.58
C ILE A 47 -5.88 10.44 0.87
N ALA A 48 -7.14 10.77 1.11
CA ALA A 48 -7.66 10.99 2.45
C ALA A 48 -7.51 9.75 3.34
N ASP A 49 -7.71 8.55 2.78
CA ASP A 49 -7.48 7.29 3.49
C ASP A 49 -6.00 7.06 3.82
N VAL A 50 -5.08 7.35 2.90
CA VAL A 50 -3.62 7.25 3.15
C VAL A 50 -3.19 8.23 4.24
N GLU A 51 -3.62 9.49 4.17
CA GLU A 51 -3.31 10.52 5.17
C GLU A 51 -3.84 10.13 6.55
N ARG A 52 -5.10 9.66 6.62
CA ARG A 52 -5.71 9.16 7.86
C ARG A 52 -4.89 8.00 8.43
N VAL A 53 -4.53 7.01 7.62
CA VAL A 53 -3.72 5.87 8.07
C VAL A 53 -2.39 6.35 8.62
N GLN A 54 -1.66 7.21 7.91
CA GLN A 54 -0.37 7.74 8.38
C GLN A 54 -0.49 8.54 9.67
N HIS A 55 -1.56 9.32 9.83
CA HIS A 55 -1.84 10.03 11.07
C HIS A 55 -2.03 9.07 12.24
N GLU A 56 -2.88 8.06 12.09
CA GLU A 56 -3.19 7.09 13.15
C GLU A 56 -1.99 6.21 13.53
N LEU A 57 -1.17 5.80 12.56
CA LEU A 57 0.07 5.07 12.83
C LEU A 57 1.01 5.88 13.72
N LYS A 58 1.22 7.16 13.39
CA LYS A 58 2.07 8.07 14.16
C LYS A 58 1.47 8.38 15.53
N ALA A 59 0.15 8.61 15.60
CA ALA A 59 -0.55 8.82 16.87
C ALA A 59 -0.47 7.61 17.80
N SER A 60 -0.39 6.41 17.23
CA SER A 60 -0.20 5.14 17.94
C SER A 60 1.26 4.88 18.35
N GLY A 61 2.19 5.78 18.00
CA GLY A 61 3.60 5.69 18.36
C GLY A 61 4.44 4.76 17.49
N LEU A 62 3.96 4.43 16.28
CA LEU A 62 4.75 3.66 15.32
C LEU A 62 5.93 4.51 14.80
N ASP A 63 7.10 3.89 14.65
CA ASP A 63 8.28 4.57 14.16
C ASP A 63 8.16 4.98 12.68
N ASP A 64 8.92 6.00 12.28
CA ASP A 64 8.84 6.57 10.93
C ASP A 64 9.20 5.55 9.83
N ALA A 65 10.14 4.63 10.09
CA ALA A 65 10.52 3.62 9.10
C ALA A 65 9.35 2.64 8.87
N SER A 66 8.74 2.15 9.94
CA SER A 66 7.54 1.31 9.87
C SER A 66 6.36 2.03 9.19
N CYS A 67 6.13 3.32 9.50
CA CYS A 67 5.12 4.13 8.82
C CYS A 67 5.40 4.23 7.30
N GLN A 68 6.67 4.46 6.93
CA GLN A 68 7.11 4.54 5.54
C GLN A 68 6.92 3.22 4.79
N HIS A 69 7.18 2.07 5.43
CA HIS A 69 6.93 0.76 4.85
C HIS A 69 5.44 0.56 4.55
N ILE A 70 4.56 0.93 5.48
CA ILE A 70 3.11 0.81 5.30
C ILE A 70 2.61 1.78 4.22
N LEU A 71 3.09 3.03 4.20
CA LEU A 71 2.77 4.01 3.15
C LEU A 71 3.12 3.47 1.76
N THR A 72 4.35 2.96 1.62
CA THR A 72 4.84 2.42 0.35
C THR A 72 3.96 1.26 -0.12
N ALA A 73 3.64 0.33 0.78
CA ALA A 73 2.78 -0.81 0.51
C ALA A 73 1.35 -0.42 0.12
N GLN A 74 0.76 0.54 0.83
CA GLN A 74 -0.59 1.03 0.58
C GLN A 74 -0.71 1.70 -0.80
N CYS A 75 0.21 2.62 -1.10
CA CYS A 75 0.24 3.31 -2.40
C CYS A 75 0.45 2.33 -3.55
N ALA A 76 1.46 1.44 -3.44
CA ALA A 76 1.75 0.46 -4.48
C ALA A 76 0.57 -0.47 -4.76
N LEU A 77 -0.13 -0.94 -3.73
CA LEU A 77 -1.30 -1.81 -3.90
C LEU A 77 -2.45 -1.09 -4.61
N LEU A 78 -2.81 0.13 -4.17
CA LEU A 78 -3.90 0.90 -4.77
C LEU A 78 -3.56 1.27 -6.23
N ASP A 79 -2.34 1.71 -6.49
CA ASP A 79 -1.88 2.05 -7.84
C ASP A 79 -1.95 0.85 -8.78
N GLU A 80 -1.48 -0.32 -8.33
CA GLU A 80 -1.58 -1.54 -9.11
C GLU A 80 -3.04 -1.97 -9.31
N ALA A 81 -3.89 -1.86 -8.28
CA ALA A 81 -5.29 -2.24 -8.39
C ALA A 81 -6.05 -1.37 -9.40
N VAL A 82 -5.81 -0.06 -9.44
CA VAL A 82 -6.44 0.85 -10.42
C VAL A 82 -5.95 0.54 -11.84
N LYS A 83 -4.63 0.43 -12.03
CA LYS A 83 -4.00 0.17 -13.34
C LYS A 83 -4.28 -1.24 -13.84
N GLY A 84 -4.48 -2.20 -12.94
CA GLY A 84 -4.74 -3.60 -13.23
C GLY A 84 -6.15 -3.91 -13.72
N ARG A 85 -7.06 -2.93 -13.76
CA ARG A 85 -8.45 -3.12 -14.24
C ARG A 85 -8.55 -3.41 -15.74
N GLY A 86 -7.55 -3.02 -16.53
CA GLY A 86 -7.55 -3.24 -17.98
C GLY A 86 -8.58 -2.41 -18.75
N VAL A 87 -9.02 -1.28 -18.18
CA VAL A 87 -9.95 -0.33 -18.79
C VAL A 87 -9.32 1.06 -18.85
N GLU A 88 -9.55 1.79 -19.94
CA GLU A 88 -9.15 3.18 -20.12
C GLU A 88 -10.33 4.10 -19.79
N ASP A 89 -10.54 4.36 -18.50
CA ASP A 89 -11.59 5.24 -17.97
C ASP A 89 -11.01 6.42 -17.17
N GLU A 90 -11.88 7.27 -16.59
CA GLU A 90 -11.43 8.49 -15.90
C GLU A 90 -10.51 8.20 -14.70
N ALA A 91 -10.72 7.08 -14.01
CA ALA A 91 -9.81 6.66 -12.95
C ALA A 91 -8.44 6.21 -13.50
N CYS A 92 -8.41 5.58 -14.68
CA CYS A 92 -7.18 5.22 -15.36
C CYS A 92 -6.37 6.47 -15.76
N LEU A 93 -7.02 7.44 -16.40
CA LEU A 93 -6.40 8.72 -16.77
C LEU A 93 -5.85 9.48 -15.55
N GLN A 94 -6.64 9.55 -14.48
CA GLN A 94 -6.21 10.17 -13.23
C GLN A 94 -4.94 9.53 -12.64
N TRP A 95 -4.84 8.19 -12.69
CA TRP A 95 -3.67 7.45 -12.19
C TRP A 95 -2.47 7.46 -13.13
N TYR A 96 -2.66 7.76 -14.42
CA TYR A 96 -1.56 8.01 -15.35
C TYR A 96 -0.92 9.37 -15.13
N ASP A 97 -1.70 10.39 -14.77
CA ASP A 97 -1.19 11.72 -14.46
C ASP A 97 -0.41 11.72 -13.15
N ILE A 98 -1.07 11.36 -12.03
CA ILE A 98 -0.46 11.39 -10.69
C ILE A 98 -0.91 10.16 -9.89
N PRO A 99 -0.18 9.03 -9.90
CA PRO A 99 -0.46 7.90 -9.02
C PRO A 99 -0.13 8.25 -7.56
N LEU A 100 -0.63 7.45 -6.61
CA LEU A 100 -0.44 7.71 -5.19
C LEU A 100 1.04 7.62 -4.79
N GLN A 101 1.81 6.70 -5.37
CA GLN A 101 3.27 6.67 -5.15
C GLN A 101 3.95 7.94 -5.65
N GLY A 102 3.51 8.51 -6.77
CA GLY A 102 4.03 9.79 -7.27
C GLY A 102 3.70 10.93 -6.32
N HIS A 103 2.46 10.97 -5.82
CA HIS A 103 1.98 11.98 -4.89
C HIS A 103 2.68 11.94 -3.52
N PHE A 104 2.76 10.76 -2.88
CA PHE A 104 3.25 10.63 -1.51
C PHE A 104 4.74 10.36 -1.39
N LEU A 105 5.33 9.67 -2.36
CA LEU A 105 6.71 9.16 -2.28
C LEU A 105 7.64 9.89 -3.25
N GLY A 106 7.11 10.69 -4.18
CA GLY A 106 7.90 11.35 -5.22
C GLY A 106 8.59 10.36 -6.16
N THR A 107 8.07 9.13 -6.28
CA THR A 107 8.63 8.09 -7.14
C THR A 107 7.53 7.38 -7.92
N MET A 108 7.92 6.67 -8.99
CA MET A 108 7.03 5.85 -9.83
C MET A 108 7.36 4.35 -9.75
N ASP A 109 8.36 3.97 -8.95
CA ASP A 109 8.92 2.61 -8.85
C ASP A 109 8.60 1.92 -7.50
N ALA A 110 7.68 2.47 -6.70
CA ALA A 110 7.34 1.91 -5.40
C ALA A 110 6.79 0.49 -5.55
N GLY A 111 6.00 0.23 -6.61
CA GLY A 111 5.52 -1.11 -6.95
C GLY A 111 6.64 -2.08 -7.34
N ASP A 112 7.65 -1.60 -8.05
CA ASP A 112 8.75 -2.44 -8.54
C ASP A 112 9.70 -2.85 -7.41
N THR A 113 9.94 -1.93 -6.47
CA THR A 113 10.86 -2.10 -5.34
C THR A 113 10.19 -2.69 -4.09
N LEU A 114 8.87 -2.77 -4.02
CA LEU A 114 8.17 -3.24 -2.83
C LEU A 114 8.55 -4.69 -2.47
N CYS A 115 8.68 -5.59 -3.45
CA CYS A 115 9.08 -6.97 -3.19
C CYS A 115 10.49 -7.09 -2.59
N GLU A 116 11.42 -6.22 -2.99
CA GLU A 116 12.76 -6.12 -2.39
C GLU A 116 12.68 -5.62 -0.95
N ARG A 117 11.94 -4.54 -0.74
CA ARG A 117 11.69 -3.97 0.57
C ARG A 117 11.06 -4.98 1.53
N MET A 118 10.08 -5.77 1.07
CA MET A 118 9.47 -6.85 1.87
C MET A 118 10.52 -7.89 2.29
N ARG A 119 11.40 -8.30 1.35
CA ARG A 119 12.48 -9.25 1.64
C ARG A 119 13.46 -8.73 2.68
N ASP A 120 13.79 -7.45 2.62
CA ASP A 120 14.76 -6.85 3.56
C ASP A 120 14.18 -6.76 4.97
N VAL A 121 12.93 -6.30 5.11
CA VAL A 121 12.25 -6.27 6.42
C VAL A 121 12.14 -7.68 7.02
N LEU A 122 11.79 -8.69 6.23
CA LEU A 122 11.68 -10.07 6.72
C LEU A 122 13.01 -10.70 7.16
N ARG A 123 14.16 -10.12 6.77
CA ARG A 123 15.49 -10.56 7.21
C ARG A 123 15.93 -9.90 8.52
N GLU A 124 15.23 -8.87 8.97
CA GLU A 124 15.55 -8.23 10.24
C GLU A 124 15.42 -9.22 11.40
N PRO A 125 16.25 -9.12 12.45
CA PRO A 125 16.17 -10.03 13.60
C PRO A 125 14.84 -9.97 14.35
N ALA A 126 14.14 -8.83 14.29
CA ALA A 126 12.87 -8.60 14.96
C ALA A 126 12.04 -7.54 14.18
N PRO A 127 11.44 -7.90 13.03
CA PRO A 127 10.66 -6.96 12.23
C PRO A 127 9.39 -6.54 12.97
N ASN A 128 8.93 -5.32 12.68
CA ASN A 128 7.68 -4.82 13.24
C ASN A 128 6.48 -5.61 12.69
N LEU A 129 5.68 -6.22 13.58
CA LEU A 129 4.55 -7.06 13.20
C LEU A 129 3.46 -6.31 12.43
N ALA A 130 3.29 -5.00 12.68
CA ALA A 130 2.33 -4.19 11.95
C ALA A 130 2.72 -4.10 10.46
N VAL A 131 4.00 -3.89 10.18
CA VAL A 131 4.56 -3.85 8.82
C VAL A 131 4.40 -5.21 8.13
N VAL A 132 4.77 -6.29 8.82
CA VAL A 132 4.67 -7.66 8.28
C VAL A 132 3.22 -8.03 7.97
N THR A 133 2.27 -7.65 8.85
CA THR A 133 0.83 -7.86 8.62
C THR A 133 0.36 -7.10 7.39
N CYS A 134 0.76 -5.83 7.24
CA CYS A 134 0.42 -5.02 6.07
C CYS A 134 0.94 -5.67 4.77
N PHE A 135 2.21 -6.10 4.75
CA PHE A 135 2.80 -6.78 3.59
C PHE A 135 2.07 -8.09 3.25
N GLN A 136 1.72 -8.89 4.26
CA GLN A 136 0.94 -10.11 4.05
C GLN A 136 -0.41 -9.80 3.40
N ARG A 137 -1.11 -8.75 3.84
CA ARG A 137 -2.40 -8.34 3.25
C ARG A 137 -2.27 -7.82 1.83
N VAL A 138 -1.23 -7.03 1.54
CA VAL A 138 -0.92 -6.60 0.17
C VAL A 138 -0.76 -7.81 -0.77
N MET A 139 -0.02 -8.83 -0.34
CA MET A 139 0.17 -10.06 -1.12
C MET A 139 -1.13 -10.86 -1.27
N LEU A 140 -1.91 -11.02 -0.20
CA LEU A 140 -3.18 -11.77 -0.24
C LEU A 140 -4.24 -11.07 -1.10
N LEU A 141 -4.22 -9.75 -1.15
CA LEU A 141 -5.05 -8.96 -2.05
C LEU A 141 -4.54 -8.98 -3.49
N GLY A 142 -3.48 -9.76 -3.79
CA GLY A 142 -3.04 -10.09 -5.13
C GLY A 142 -2.11 -9.06 -5.75
N PHE A 143 -1.36 -8.30 -4.94
CA PHE A 143 -0.25 -7.49 -5.43
C PHE A 143 0.80 -8.37 -6.13
N ILE A 144 1.22 -7.96 -7.32
CA ILE A 144 2.21 -8.68 -8.12
C ILE A 144 3.54 -7.91 -8.15
N GLY A 145 3.51 -6.57 -8.26
CA GLY A 145 4.70 -5.75 -8.43
C GLY A 145 5.60 -6.27 -9.55
N SER A 146 6.91 -6.32 -9.27
CA SER A 146 7.94 -6.80 -10.21
C SER A 146 7.94 -8.32 -10.45
N PHE A 147 7.10 -9.14 -9.80
CA PHE A 147 7.05 -10.59 -10.08
C PHE A 147 6.64 -10.92 -11.54
N ARG A 148 6.11 -9.95 -12.29
CA ARG A 148 5.86 -10.07 -13.73
C ARG A 148 7.13 -10.28 -14.54
N SER A 149 8.28 -9.75 -14.11
CA SER A 149 9.55 -9.84 -14.85
C SER A 149 10.29 -11.16 -14.62
N SER A 150 10.00 -11.87 -13.53
CA SER A 150 10.72 -13.10 -13.15
C SER A 150 10.10 -14.40 -13.65
N THR A 151 8.91 -14.37 -14.26
CA THR A 151 8.10 -15.57 -14.52
C THR A 151 7.79 -15.83 -15.99
N THR A 152 8.63 -15.35 -16.91
CA THR A 152 8.62 -15.84 -18.30
C THR A 152 9.76 -16.84 -18.47
N PRO A 153 9.57 -18.15 -18.17
CA PRO A 153 10.43 -19.14 -18.78
C PRO A 153 10.22 -19.05 -20.28
N SER A 154 11.30 -18.86 -21.03
CA SER A 154 11.27 -18.88 -22.50
C SER A 154 10.56 -20.14 -22.97
N ALA A 155 9.39 -19.97 -23.59
CA ALA A 155 8.70 -21.03 -24.30
C ALA A 155 9.40 -21.33 -25.63
#